data_AF-A0A9E5ERF6-F1
#
_entry.id   AF-A0A9E5ERF6-F1
#
_cell.length_a   1.000
_cell.length_b   1.000
_cell.length_c   1.000
_cell.angle_alpha   90.00
_cell.angle_beta   90.00
_cell.angle_gamma   90.00
#
_symmetry.space_group_name_H-M   'P 1'
#
loop_
_entity.id
_entity.type
_entity.pdbx_description
1 polymer ?
#
loop_
_entity_poly.entity_id
_entity_poly.type
_entity_poly.pdbx_seq_one_letter_code
_entity_poly.pdbx_strand_id
1 'polypeptide(L)' 'MATHPLDLSDRVIDSGVVDEPVNRVNADVWELDNGLAYVESFSHSVVMRAGDGLACFDASSAGSGKQVVDAMRTWS' A
#
# COMPACT_ATOMS: atom_id res chain seq x y z
N MET A 1 -6.18 -4.50 -14.37
CA MET A 1 -5.38 -4.37 -13.14
C MET A 1 -5.52 -2.93 -12.68
N ALA A 2 -5.53 -2.67 -11.37
CA ALA A 2 -5.54 -1.31 -10.86
C ALA A 2 -4.25 -0.59 -11.26
N THR A 3 -4.31 0.73 -11.50
CA THR A 3 -3.13 1.52 -11.82
C THR A 3 -2.17 1.54 -10.63
N HIS A 4 -0.86 1.57 -10.90
CA HIS A 4 0.13 1.71 -9.85
C HIS A 4 -0.14 2.99 -9.02
N PRO A 5 -0.03 2.96 -7.70
CA PRO A 5 -0.40 4.09 -6.83
C PRO A 5 0.36 5.38 -7.12
N LEU A 6 1.65 5.29 -7.45
CA LEU A 6 2.44 6.46 -7.83
C LEU A 6 1.92 7.08 -9.13
N ASP A 7 1.68 6.27 -10.16
CA ASP A 7 1.13 6.75 -11.44
C ASP A 7 -0.28 7.35 -11.29
N LEU A 8 -1.10 6.77 -10.40
CA LEU A 8 -2.41 7.33 -10.06
C LEU A 8 -2.26 8.66 -9.30
N SER A 9 -1.35 8.71 -8.32
CA SER A 9 -1.09 9.91 -7.52
C SER A 9 -0.61 11.06 -8.40
N ASP A 10 0.41 10.84 -9.24
CA ASP A 10 0.95 11.82 -10.18
C ASP A 10 -0.15 12.34 -11.10
N ARG A 11 -0.92 11.43 -11.72
CA ARG A 11 -2.01 11.83 -12.63
C ARG A 11 -3.07 12.68 -11.91
N VAL A 12 -3.51 12.29 -10.72
CA VAL A 12 -4.54 13.02 -9.96
C VAL A 12 -4.03 14.38 -9.50
N ILE A 13 -2.78 14.45 -9.03
CA ILE A 13 -2.15 15.70 -8.58
C ILE A 13 -1.98 16.68 -9.75
N ASP A 14 -1.49 16.20 -10.90
CA ASP A 14 -1.19 17.05 -12.05
C ASP A 14 -2.43 17.48 -12.83
N SER A 15 -3.40 16.56 -13.00
CA SER A 15 -4.59 16.82 -13.82
C SER A 15 -5.81 17.29 -13.01
N GLY A 16 -5.86 16.99 -11.72
CA GLY A 16 -7.06 17.17 -10.88
C GLY A 16 -8.21 16.21 -11.22
N VAL A 17 -8.00 15.24 -12.12
CA VAL A 17 -9.03 14.30 -12.57
C VAL A 17 -8.95 13.01 -11.76
N VAL A 18 -10.08 12.60 -11.17
CA VAL A 18 -10.25 11.31 -10.50
C VAL A 18 -11.17 10.44 -11.35
N ASP A 19 -10.58 9.57 -12.16
CA ASP A 19 -11.28 8.66 -13.08
C ASP A 19 -11.28 7.19 -12.63
N GLU A 20 -10.59 6.89 -11.53
CA GLU A 20 -10.59 5.59 -10.87
C GLU A 20 -10.58 5.75 -9.32
N PRO A 21 -10.90 4.69 -8.55
CA PRO A 21 -10.88 4.76 -7.09
C PRO A 21 -9.48 5.08 -6.54
N VAL A 22 -9.36 6.21 -5.85
CA VAL A 22 -8.15 6.64 -5.13
C VAL A 22 -8.05 6.08 -3.71
N ASN A 23 -9.18 5.70 -3.12
CA ASN A 23 -9.23 4.97 -1.85
C ASN A 23 -9.53 3.51 -2.13
N ARG A 24 -8.50 2.67 -2.05
CA ARG A 24 -8.57 1.23 -2.30
C ARG A 24 -8.30 0.48 -1.01
N VAL A 25 -9.21 -0.41 -0.62
CA VAL A 25 -9.19 -1.15 0.65
C VAL A 25 -9.35 -2.65 0.36
N ASN A 26 -8.40 -3.20 -0.38
CA ASN A 26 -8.43 -4.57 -0.92
C ASN A 26 -7.23 -5.43 -0.48
N ALA A 27 -6.29 -4.86 0.26
CA ALA A 27 -5.03 -5.47 0.69
C ALA A 27 -4.06 -5.84 -0.45
N ASP A 28 -4.16 -5.14 -1.59
CA ASP A 28 -3.10 -5.20 -2.60
C ASP A 28 -1.79 -4.64 -2.03
N VAL A 29 -0.66 -5.20 -2.47
CA VAL A 29 0.67 -4.75 -2.07
C VAL A 29 1.35 -4.09 -3.25
N TRP A 30 1.86 -2.88 -3.03
CA TRP A 30 2.54 -2.10 -4.05
C TRP A 30 3.95 -1.75 -3.57
N GLU A 31 4.95 -2.19 -4.32
CA GLU A 31 6.33 -1.74 -4.12
C GLU A 31 6.48 -0.33 -4.70
N LEU A 32 6.81 0.64 -3.84
CA LEU A 32 6.97 2.04 -4.20
C LEU A 32 8.39 2.37 -4.63
N ASP A 33 9.37 1.72 -4.00
CA ASP A 33 10.80 1.82 -4.28
C ASP A 33 11.50 0.57 -3.74
N ASN A 34 12.79 0.41 -4.04
CA ASN A 34 13.59 -0.72 -3.60
C ASN A 34 13.53 -0.92 -2.07
N GLY A 35 12.81 -1.95 -1.64
CA GLY A 35 12.65 -2.28 -0.23
C GLY A 35 11.67 -1.38 0.53
N LEU A 36 10.80 -0.65 -0.17
CA LEU A 36 9.69 0.14 0.38
C LEU A 36 8.39 -0.24 -0.34
N ALA A 37 7.42 -0.74 0.39
CA ALA A 37 6.10 -1.06 -0.13
C ALA A 37 5.00 -0.57 0.82
N TYR A 38 3.75 -0.63 0.37
CA TYR A 38 2.62 -0.48 1.27
C TYR A 38 1.49 -1.46 0.92
N VAL A 39 0.65 -1.73 1.92
CA VAL A 39 -0.58 -2.51 1.75
C VAL A 39 -1.80 -1.59 1.71
N GLU A 40 -2.62 -1.72 0.68
CA GLU A 40 -3.87 -0.99 0.52
C GLU A 40 -4.89 -1.39 1.58
N SER A 41 -5.17 -0.48 2.51
CA SER A 41 -6.10 -0.69 3.61
C SER A 41 -6.68 0.66 4.08
N PHE A 42 -7.65 0.64 4.99
CA PHE A 42 -8.32 1.86 5.49
C PHE A 42 -7.31 2.93 5.92
N SER A 43 -6.31 2.51 6.70
CA SER A 43 -5.04 3.22 6.77
C SER A 43 -3.98 2.34 6.13
N HIS A 44 -3.25 2.88 5.16
CA HIS A 44 -2.20 2.13 4.50
C HIS A 44 -1.14 1.69 5.51
N SER A 45 -0.72 0.43 5.41
CA SER A 45 0.38 -0.06 6.23
C SER A 45 1.64 -0.06 5.38
N VAL A 46 2.55 0.87 5.67
CA VAL A 46 3.81 1.02 4.95
C VAL A 46 4.82 0.07 5.55
N VAL A 47 5.56 -0.64 4.70
CA VAL A 47 6.59 -1.60 5.09
C VAL A 47 7.92 -1.28 4.43
N MET A 48 8.99 -1.30 5.23
CA MET A 48 10.37 -1.12 4.77
C MET A 48 11.22 -2.31 5.16
N ARG A 49 12.10 -2.76 4.27
CA ARG A 49 13.14 -3.75 4.61
C ARG A 49 14.09 -3.16 5.65
N ALA A 50 14.30 -3.88 6.75
CA ALA A 50 15.11 -3.43 7.86
C ALA A 50 15.95 -4.59 8.42
N GLY A 51 17.06 -4.91 7.75
CA GLY A 51 17.92 -6.04 8.11
C GLY A 51 17.17 -7.37 7.95
N ASP A 52 17.10 -8.15 9.03
CA ASP A 52 16.44 -9.46 9.07
C ASP A 52 14.90 -9.38 9.16
N GLY A 53 14.32 -8.17 9.11
CA GLY A 53 12.89 -7.97 9.29
C GLY A 53 12.33 -6.78 8.52
N LEU A 54 11.13 -6.36 8.93
CA LEU A 54 10.41 -5.22 8.38
C LEU A 54 10.21 -4.14 9.45
N ALA A 55 10.37 -2.88 9.06
CA ALA A 55 9.82 -1.76 9.80
C ALA A 55 8.42 -1.45 9.23
N CYS A 56 7.38 -1.53 10.06
CA CYS A 56 6.00 -1.31 9.66
C CYS A 56 5.45 -0.01 10.28
N PHE A 57 4.79 0.81 9.47
CA PHE A 57 4.12 2.05 9.89
C PHE A 57 2.63 1.90 9.66
N ASP A 58 1.87 2.16 10.71
CA ASP A 58 0.43 1.87 10.81
C ASP A 58 0.09 0.36 10.73
N ALA A 59 -1.05 -0.01 11.30
CA ALA A 59 -1.56 -1.39 11.31
C ALA A 59 -2.97 -1.48 10.69
N SER A 60 -3.47 -0.37 10.13
CA SER A 60 -4.85 -0.25 9.65
C SER A 60 -5.87 -0.51 10.78
N SER A 61 -7.08 -0.96 10.42
CA SER A 61 -8.13 -1.27 11.38
C SER A 61 -7.97 -2.65 12.01
N ALA A 62 -8.51 -2.83 13.22
CA ALA A 62 -8.51 -4.13 13.91
C ALA A 62 -9.18 -5.26 13.10
N GLY A 63 -10.14 -4.93 12.23
CA GLY A 63 -10.83 -5.91 11.39
C GLY A 63 -10.00 -6.40 10.19
N SER A 64 -9.03 -5.61 9.73
CA SER A 64 -8.21 -5.91 8.54
C SER A 64 -6.79 -6.38 8.88
N GLY A 65 -6.37 -6.33 10.15
CA GLY A 65 -4.98 -6.57 10.54
C GLY A 65 -4.41 -7.92 10.07
N LYS A 66 -5.20 -9.01 10.13
CA LYS A 66 -4.75 -10.32 9.63
C LYS A 66 -4.48 -10.30 8.12
N GLN A 67 -5.38 -9.70 7.34
CA GLN A 67 -5.25 -9.60 5.89
C GLN A 67 -4.03 -8.76 5.51
N VAL A 68 -3.80 -7.66 6.22
CA VAL A 68 -2.62 -6.80 6.04
C VAL A 68 -1.32 -7.58 6.29
N VAL A 69 -1.24 -8.32 7.40
CA VAL A 69 -0.04 -9.14 7.71
C VAL A 69 0.18 -10.23 6.66
N ASP A 70 -0.90 -10.89 6.20
CA ASP A 70 -0.79 -11.92 5.16
C ASP A 70 -0.30 -11.31 3.83
N ALA A 71 -0.75 -10.10 3.48
CA ALA A 71 -0.28 -9.37 2.31
C ALA A 71 1.20 -8.95 2.44
N MET A 72 1.63 -8.39 3.58
CA MET A 72 3.05 -8.05 3.82
C MET A 72 3.98 -9.25 3.58
N ARG A 73 3.54 -10.46 3.98
CA ARG A 73 4.31 -11.70 3.82
C ARG A 73 4.46 -12.18 2.38
N THR A 74 3.61 -11.75 1.45
CA THR A 74 3.79 -12.09 0.03
C THR A 74 4.87 -11.25 -0.64
N TRP A 75 5.18 -10.09 -0.05
CA TRP A 75 6.24 -9.20 -0.52
C TRP A 75 7.58 -9.47 0.18
N SER A 76 7.54 -9.91 1.44
CA SER A 76 8.72 -10.09 2.31
C SER A 76 9.49 -11.39 2.05
#